data_AF-A0A259PW57-F1
#
_entry.id   AF-A0A259PW57-F1
#
_cell.length_a   1.000
_cell.length_b   1.000
_cell.length_c   1.000
_cell.angle_alpha   90.00
_cell.angle_beta   90.00
_cell.angle_gamma   90.00
#
_symmetry.space_group_name_H-M   'P 1'
#
loop_
_entity.id
_entity.type
_entity.pdbx_description
1 polymer ?
#
loop_
_entity_poly.entity_id
_entity_poly.type
_entity_poly.pdbx_seq_one_letter_code
_entity_poly.pdbx_strand_id
1 'polypeptide(L)'
;MALPLIHIVAPGGNYDFEHKYFSDETQYICPSGLPPAEEQAIAELVLASYRTLGCRGWGRADIMIRATDRKPFLLELNTSPGMTGHSLVPLAARVAGLNYEDLCLRILADARLDSGTGAVPGARP
;
A
#
# COMPACT_ATOMS: atom_id res chain seq x y z
N MET A 1 2.85 1.88 -9.25
CA MET A 1 1.95 3.07 -9.18
C MET A 1 1.36 3.15 -7.79
N ALA A 2 0.86 4.32 -7.35
CA ALA A 2 0.11 4.40 -6.09
C ALA A 2 -1.35 4.01 -6.36
N LEU A 3 -1.94 3.21 -5.48
CA LEU A 3 -3.38 2.95 -5.47
C LEU A 3 -4.11 4.11 -4.75
N PRO A 4 -5.43 4.26 -4.92
CA PRO A 4 -6.22 5.25 -4.19
C PRO A 4 -5.95 5.19 -2.69
N LEU A 5 -5.84 6.37 -2.06
CA LEU A 5 -5.60 6.45 -0.63
C LEU A 5 -6.83 5.96 0.15
N ILE A 6 -6.57 5.39 1.32
CA ILE A 6 -7.60 4.98 2.27
C ILE A 6 -7.44 5.85 3.51
N HIS A 7 -8.52 6.51 3.92
CA HIS A 7 -8.59 7.19 5.21
C HIS A 7 -9.09 6.21 6.27
N ILE A 8 -8.24 5.92 7.26
CA ILE A 8 -8.59 5.12 8.43
C ILE A 8 -9.16 6.07 9.48
N VAL A 9 -10.43 5.87 9.85
CA VAL A 9 -11.11 6.64 10.90
C VAL A 9 -11.34 5.70 12.08
N ALA A 10 -10.42 5.71 13.04
CA ALA A 10 -10.55 4.97 14.29
C ALA A 10 -11.20 5.84 15.39
N PRO A 11 -11.95 5.26 16.34
CA PRO A 11 -12.50 5.97 17.49
C PRO A 11 -11.43 6.77 18.24
N GLY A 12 -11.68 8.07 18.43
CA GLY A 12 -10.72 8.99 19.07
C GLY A 12 -9.37 9.13 18.36
N GLY A 13 -9.24 8.64 17.12
CA GLY A 13 -7.98 8.57 16.38
C GLY A 13 -7.03 7.46 16.84
N ASN A 14 -7.47 6.55 17.71
CA ASN A 14 -6.63 5.50 18.27
C ASN A 14 -6.68 4.23 17.42
N TYR A 15 -5.79 4.11 16.44
CA TYR A 15 -5.67 2.91 15.61
C TYR A 15 -4.71 1.88 16.24
N ASP A 16 -5.11 1.32 17.38
CA ASP A 16 -4.36 0.29 18.10
C ASP A 16 -4.76 -1.13 17.67
N PHE A 17 -4.20 -2.14 18.35
CA PHE A 17 -4.48 -3.54 18.07
C PHE A 17 -5.96 -3.91 18.22
N GLU A 18 -6.63 -3.38 19.25
CA GLU A 18 -8.05 -3.65 19.49
C GLU A 18 -8.90 -3.09 18.35
N HIS A 19 -8.69 -1.81 18.01
CA HIS A 19 -9.42 -1.12 16.95
C HIS A 19 -9.13 -1.67 15.56
N LYS A 20 -7.98 -2.33 15.37
CA LYS A 20 -7.58 -2.94 14.10
C LYS A 20 -8.18 -4.31 13.87
N TYR A 21 -8.38 -5.11 14.92
CA TYR A 21 -8.72 -6.53 14.78
C TYR A 21 -10.05 -6.94 15.40
N PHE A 22 -10.59 -6.18 16.36
CA PHE A 22 -11.77 -6.58 17.13
C PHE A 22 -12.90 -5.56 17.12
N SER A 23 -12.61 -4.29 16.81
CA SER A 23 -13.62 -3.25 16.71
C SER A 23 -14.23 -3.15 15.31
N ASP A 24 -15.55 -3.09 15.25
CA ASP A 24 -16.32 -2.73 14.05
C ASP A 24 -16.49 -1.20 13.89
N GLU A 25 -15.96 -0.40 14.82
CA GLU A 25 -16.11 1.06 14.80
C GLU A 25 -15.10 1.75 13.88
N THR A 26 -13.99 1.07 13.55
CA THR A 26 -12.99 1.61 12.63
C THR A 26 -13.52 1.61 11.20
N GLN A 27 -13.56 2.79 10.58
CA GLN A 27 -14.01 2.95 9.20
C GLN A 27 -12.83 3.10 8.25
N TYR A 28 -13.00 2.55 7.05
CA TYR A 28 -12.03 2.64 5.97
C TYR A 28 -12.69 3.30 4.76
N ILE A 29 -12.36 4.57 4.52
CA ILE A 29 -12.96 5.38 3.46
C ILE A 29 -12.02 5.36 2.26
N CYS A 30 -12.50 4.86 1.11
CA CYS A 30 -11.73 4.77 -0.13
C CYS A 30 -12.60 5.15 -1.34
N PRO A 31 -12.22 6.17 -2.14
CA PRO A 31 -11.06 7.07 -1.97
C PRO A 31 -11.09 7.88 -0.67
N SER A 32 -9.95 8.44 -0.25
CA SER A 32 -9.77 8.98 1.11
C SER A 32 -10.65 10.21 1.43
N GLY A 33 -11.11 10.92 0.40
CA GLY A 33 -11.88 12.16 0.54
C GLY A 33 -11.03 13.40 0.81
N LEU A 34 -9.70 13.28 0.80
CA LEU A 34 -8.79 14.41 0.90
C LEU A 34 -8.85 15.31 -0.35
N PRO A 35 -8.47 16.60 -0.24
CA PRO A 35 -8.29 17.46 -1.40
C PRO A 35 -7.33 16.84 -2.43
N PRO A 36 -7.57 16.97 -3.74
CA PRO A 36 -6.73 16.34 -4.77
C PRO A 36 -5.24 16.68 -4.67
N ALA A 37 -4.91 17.92 -4.27
CA ALA A 37 -3.53 18.34 -4.08
C ALA A 37 -2.83 17.59 -2.93
N GLU A 38 -3.55 17.28 -1.86
CA GLU A 38 -3.00 16.50 -0.74
C GLU A 38 -2.86 15.03 -1.10
N GLU A 39 -3.84 14.44 -1.80
CA GLU A 39 -3.71 13.07 -2.30
C GLU A 39 -2.50 12.91 -3.22
N GLN A 40 -2.30 13.87 -4.14
CA GLN A 40 -1.17 13.88 -5.04
C GLN A 40 0.16 13.99 -4.28
N ALA A 41 0.27 14.90 -3.32
CA ALA A 41 1.48 15.09 -2.52
C ALA A 41 1.83 13.82 -1.70
N ILE A 42 0.82 13.15 -1.14
CA ILE A 42 1.00 11.89 -0.41
C ILE A 42 1.43 10.77 -1.36
N ALA A 43 0.78 10.64 -2.52
CA ALA A 43 1.15 9.64 -3.52
C ALA A 43 2.61 9.81 -3.99
N GLU A 44 3.05 11.05 -4.22
CA GLU A 44 4.43 11.35 -4.58
C GLU A 44 5.42 10.99 -3.48
N LEU A 45 5.11 11.35 -2.22
CA LEU A 45 5.92 10.99 -1.04
C LEU A 45 6.06 9.47 -0.89
N VAL A 46 4.94 8.74 -1.01
CA VAL A 46 4.92 7.27 -0.89
C VAL A 46 5.74 6.63 -2.00
N LEU A 47 5.56 7.06 -3.25
CA LEU A 47 6.28 6.52 -4.39
C LEU A 47 7.78 6.84 -4.33
N ALA A 48 8.15 8.04 -3.89
CA ALA A 48 9.55 8.40 -3.66
C ALA A 48 10.17 7.50 -2.57
N SER A 49 9.48 7.33 -1.43
CA SER A 49 9.96 6.51 -0.32
C SER A 49 10.13 5.04 -0.71
N TYR A 50 9.14 4.48 -1.40
CA TYR A 50 9.17 3.11 -1.90
C TYR A 50 10.36 2.87 -2.84
N ARG A 51 10.64 3.81 -3.75
CA ARG A 51 11.80 3.72 -4.67
C ARG A 51 13.13 3.86 -3.92
N THR A 52 13.23 4.84 -3.02
CA THR A 52 14.46 5.12 -2.27
C THR A 52 14.88 3.92 -1.41
N LEU A 53 13.93 3.18 -0.85
CA LEU A 53 14.18 1.98 -0.05
C LEU A 53 14.42 0.72 -0.90
N GLY A 54 14.39 0.82 -2.23
CA GLY A 54 14.58 -0.32 -3.12
C GLY A 54 13.45 -1.35 -3.05
N CYS A 55 12.25 -0.96 -2.61
CA CYS A 55 11.12 -1.87 -2.51
C CYS A 55 10.72 -2.41 -3.90
N ARG A 56 10.24 -3.66 -3.93
CA ARG A 56 9.78 -4.37 -5.14
C ARG A 56 8.44 -5.05 -4.86
N GLY A 57 7.68 -5.34 -5.92
CA GLY A 57 6.35 -5.94 -5.80
C GLY A 57 5.31 -4.91 -5.36
N TRP A 58 4.66 -5.15 -4.23
CA TRP A 58 3.65 -4.26 -3.66
C TRP A 58 3.94 -3.99 -2.19
N GLY A 59 3.27 -2.98 -1.63
CA GLY A 59 3.39 -2.63 -0.22
C GLY A 59 2.29 -1.67 0.19
N ARG A 60 2.23 -1.36 1.48
CA ARG A 60 1.36 -0.33 2.04
C ARG A 60 2.22 0.69 2.78
N ALA A 61 1.98 1.97 2.53
CA ALA A 61 2.62 3.05 3.27
C ALA A 61 1.60 3.65 4.23
N ASP A 62 1.95 3.75 5.50
CA ASP A 62 1.07 4.31 6.52
C ASP A 62 1.50 5.76 6.78
N ILE A 63 0.57 6.69 6.62
CA ILE A 63 0.81 8.14 6.62
C ILE A 63 -0.04 8.79 7.71
N MET A 64 0.53 9.74 8.43
CA MET A 64 -0.22 10.68 9.25
C MET A 64 -0.12 12.09 8.70
N ILE A 65 -1.24 12.81 8.69
CA ILE A 65 -1.27 14.23 8.35
C ILE A 65 -1.31 15.02 9.64
N ARG A 66 -0.32 15.90 9.83
CA ARG A 66 -0.25 16.74 11.02
C ARG A 66 -1.36 17.79 11.01
N ALA A 67 -2.07 17.93 12.12
CA ALA A 67 -3.20 18.84 12.23
C ALA A 67 -2.83 20.34 12.09
N THR A 68 -1.64 20.74 12.53
CA THR A 68 -1.23 22.15 12.60
C THR A 68 -0.97 22.79 11.24
N ASP A 69 -0.43 22.01 10.30
CA ASP A 69 0.07 22.51 9.00
C ASP A 69 -0.33 21.63 7.82
N ARG A 70 -1.17 20.61 8.03
CA ARG A 70 -1.59 19.63 7.03
C ARG A 70 -0.43 18.86 6.37
N LYS A 71 0.77 18.87 6.95
CA LYS A 71 1.93 18.20 6.35
C LYS A 71 1.84 16.68 6.53
N PRO A 72 2.03 15.88 5.45
CA PRO A 72 2.05 14.42 5.55
C PRO A 72 3.39 13.90 6.08
N PHE A 73 3.33 12.87 6.91
CA PHE A 73 4.48 12.16 7.48
C PHE A 73 4.32 10.67 7.22
N LEU A 74 5.32 10.07 6.58
CA LEU A 74 5.44 8.62 6.47
C LEU A 74 5.79 8.04 7.84
N LEU A 75 4.97 7.11 8.33
CA LEU A 75 5.25 6.37 9.55
C LEU A 75 6.03 5.11 9.25
N GLU A 76 5.51 4.27 8.35
CA GLU A 76 6.13 3.01 7.96
C GLU A 76 5.82 2.63 6.51
N LEU A 77 6.62 1.71 5.99
CA LEU A 77 6.34 0.96 4.77
C LEU A 77 6.25 -0.52 5.12
N ASN A 78 5.07 -1.09 4.92
CA ASN A 78 4.81 -2.51 5.07
C ASN A 78 4.97 -3.20 3.70
N THR A 79 6.01 -4.02 3.55
CA THR A 79 6.34 -4.75 2.32
C THR A 79 5.65 -6.11 2.19
N SER A 80 4.79 -6.48 3.14
CA SER A 80 3.97 -7.68 3.10
C SER A 80 2.60 -7.42 3.74
N PRO A 81 1.80 -6.50 3.18
CA PRO A 81 0.51 -6.16 3.74
C PRO A 81 -0.47 -7.34 3.58
N GLY A 82 -1.51 -7.36 4.42
CA GLY A 82 -2.58 -8.36 4.31
C GLY A 82 -3.24 -8.36 2.93
N MET A 83 -3.71 -9.53 2.52
CA MET A 83 -4.37 -9.78 1.23
C MET A 83 -5.72 -10.50 1.40
N THR A 84 -6.36 -10.41 2.56
CA THR A 84 -7.70 -10.97 2.80
C THR A 84 -8.81 -10.05 2.27
N GLY A 85 -10.05 -10.51 2.28
CA GLY A 85 -11.22 -9.70 1.86
C GLY A 85 -11.44 -8.39 2.65
N HIS A 86 -10.86 -8.29 3.86
CA HIS A 86 -10.89 -7.08 4.69
C HIS A 86 -9.59 -6.26 4.63
N SER A 87 -8.62 -6.68 3.81
CA SER A 87 -7.33 -6.00 3.72
C SER A 87 -7.37 -4.76 2.82
N LEU A 88 -6.57 -3.76 3.17
CA LEU A 88 -6.61 -2.43 2.56
C LEU A 88 -6.08 -2.38 1.13
N VAL A 89 -5.05 -3.17 0.78
CA VAL A 89 -4.52 -3.19 -0.59
C VAL A 89 -5.55 -3.73 -1.59
N PRO A 90 -6.20 -4.89 -1.36
CA PRO A 90 -7.33 -5.34 -2.18
C PRO A 90 -8.48 -4.32 -2.27
N LEU A 91 -8.82 -3.64 -1.16
CA LEU A 91 -9.85 -2.60 -1.15
C LEU A 91 -9.52 -1.45 -2.12
N ALA A 92 -8.31 -0.90 -2.02
CA ALA A 92 -7.86 0.20 -2.88
C ALA A 92 -7.75 -0.23 -4.35
N ALA A 93 -7.26 -1.44 -4.61
CA ALA A 93 -7.15 -2.01 -5.96
C ALA A 93 -8.53 -2.10 -6.63
N ARG A 94 -9.55 -2.58 -5.90
CA ARG A 94 -10.93 -2.66 -6.42
C ARG A 94 -11.48 -1.30 -6.78
N VAL A 95 -11.24 -0.27 -5.97
CA VAL A 95 -11.65 1.12 -6.28
C VAL A 95 -10.93 1.63 -7.54
N ALA A 96 -9.69 1.20 -7.78
CA ALA A 96 -8.96 1.47 -9.01
C ALA A 96 -9.39 0.61 -10.22
N GLY A 97 -10.43 -0.21 -10.10
CA GLY A 97 -10.94 -1.07 -11.16
C GLY A 97 -10.19 -2.39 -11.35
N LEU A 98 -9.35 -2.79 -10.38
CA LEU A 98 -8.60 -4.04 -10.42
C LEU A 98 -9.23 -5.05 -9.44
N ASN A 99 -9.73 -6.18 -9.96
CA ASN A 99 -10.25 -7.25 -9.09
C ASN A 99 -9.11 -7.97 -8.35
N TYR A 100 -9.47 -8.86 -7.45
CA TYR A 100 -8.50 -9.53 -6.56
C TYR A 100 -7.56 -10.46 -7.34
N GLU A 101 -8.11 -11.22 -8.28
CA GLU A 101 -7.38 -12.17 -9.13
C GLU A 101 -6.37 -11.44 -10.01
N ASP A 102 -6.77 -10.36 -10.65
CA ASP A 102 -5.91 -9.51 -11.48
C ASP A 102 -4.81 -8.85 -10.65
N LEU A 103 -5.12 -8.42 -9.42
CA LEU A 103 -4.11 -7.91 -8.48
C LEU A 103 -3.08 -9.00 -8.15
N CYS A 104 -3.52 -10.22 -7.84
CA CYS A 104 -2.62 -11.34 -7.54
C CYS A 104 -1.74 -11.69 -8.75
N LEU A 105 -2.32 -11.76 -9.95
CA LEU A 105 -1.58 -12.03 -11.18
C LEU A 105 -0.58 -10.92 -11.51
N ARG A 106 -0.96 -9.65 -11.31
CA ARG A 106 -0.06 -8.49 -11.48
C ARG A 106 1.14 -8.58 -10.55
N ILE A 107 0.90 -8.86 -9.27
CA ILE A 107 1.94 -9.05 -8.26
C ILE A 107 2.88 -10.20 -8.66
N LEU A 108 2.31 -11.34 -9.07
CA LEU A 108 3.07 -12.53 -9.47
C LEU A 108 3.92 -12.26 -10.71
N ALA A 109 3.39 -11.54 -11.69
CA ALA A 109 4.11 -11.20 -12.92
C ALA A 109 5.36 -10.34 -12.67
N ASP A 110 5.38 -9.53 -11.61
CA ASP A 110 6.52 -8.70 -11.23
C ASP A 110 7.56 -9.44 -10.36
N ALA A 111 7.25 -10.65 -9.88
CA ALA A 111 8.10 -11.44 -9.00
C ALA A 111 9.33 -11.98 -9.75
N ARG A 112 10.52 -11.77 -9.16
CA ARG A 112 11.81 -12.19 -9.75
C ARG A 112 12.89 -12.33 -8.68
N LEU A 113 13.86 -13.21 -8.95
CA LEU A 113 15.08 -13.36 -8.14
C LEU A 113 15.91 -12.06 -8.19
N ASP A 114 16.61 -11.76 -7.09
CA ASP A 114 17.52 -10.61 -7.02
C ASP A 114 18.84 -10.86 -7.75
N SER A 115 19.27 -12.12 -7.79
CA SER A 115 20.29 -12.58 -8.71
C SER A 115 19.62 -12.91 -10.04
N GLY A 116 20.08 -12.27 -11.12
CA GLY A 116 19.82 -12.80 -12.46
C GLY A 116 20.20 -14.28 -12.44
N THR A 117 19.33 -15.15 -12.92
CA THR A 117 19.67 -16.56 -13.10
C THR A 117 21.04 -16.63 -13.76
N GLY A 118 22.03 -17.13 -13.02
CA GLY A 118 23.32 -17.45 -13.60
C GLY A 118 23.02 -18.29 -14.83
N ALA A 119 23.44 -17.82 -15.99
CA ALA A 119 23.52 -18.69 -17.16
C ALA A 119 24.20 -19.96 -16.67
N VAL A 120 23.51 -21.10 -16.70
CA VAL A 120 24.15 -22.39 -16.43
C VAL A 120 25.18 -22.56 -17.55
N PRO A 121 26.50 -22.46 -17.29
CA PRO A 121 27.48 -22.63 -18.33
C PRO A 121 27.58 -24.13 -18.56
N GLY A 122 26.89 -24.69 -19.56
CA GLY A 122 27.07 -26.11 -19.89
C GLY A 122 25.98 -26.85 -20.65
N ALA A 123 24.81 -26.29 -20.91
CA ALA A 123 23.85 -26.97 -21.79
C ALA A 123 24.26 -26.80 -23.26
N ARG A 124 25.06 -27.73 -23.77
CA ARG A 124 25.21 -28.00 -25.21
C ARG A 124 24.42 -29.28 -25.56
N PRO A 125 23.96 -29.40 -26.83
CA PRO A 125 22.95 -30.39 -27.26
C PRO A 125 23.41 -31.83 -27.11
#